data_AF-A0A6A1QZQ7-F1
#
_entry.id   AF-A0A6A1QZQ7-F1
#
_cell.length_a   1.000
_cell.length_b   1.000
_cell.length_c   1.000
_cell.angle_alpha   90.00
_cell.angle_beta   90.00
_cell.angle_gamma   90.00
#
_symmetry.space_group_name_H-M   'P 1'
#
loop_
_entity.id
_entity.type
_entity.pdbx_description
1 polymer ?
#
loop_
_entity_poly.entity_id
_entity_poly.type
_entity_poly.pdbx_seq_one_letter_code
_entity_poly.pdbx_strand_id
1 'polypeptide(L)'
;MHTHRLKRQVTGRLPTQAAAVLLGFTLTSATSAQTTPQTTITPPADSSSALLSPQIAELEAYLARHPDNVDALYTYAHRLLQAQRMAEAREAYLSILRLRPGHLATTMELAMLDHRMQQLDSARAGYEQLLRANDLPPDVRAVVQQRLAQLNQALNVHRLYGSVTLGLTAQHNANAGPAGDRVDILGAIYPLWDSAARRSDVMRTANASLGWRWHWNQQGDYWQTSGNVLTALPHHVPRNRRQQMSLRTGPTFSMARWGLQGQLGVQLVAHRVDLARAHYLDSQGLEVNSNWRIAPRQLLTLSWHHLRENYAQNSTHPTGNAKDQHRNALTAGWQYQWSTRAMVYARWMHEKRSAHDHAYSLQRNLWTAGASTSYPSPFAWSPGPWRSSIYASYAHKKHQAPDTKISLDQVQRTSNYSVGFAQQIPLTEAVSANLGLSWLRVRSNYDMATYNDRSVNVSLTYAF
;
A
#
# COMPACT_ATOMS: atom_id res chain seq x y z
N MET A 1 -15.58 -41.84 53.94
CA MET A 1 -14.40 -41.13 53.40
C MET A 1 -14.11 -41.66 52.01
N HIS A 2 -13.75 -40.77 51.06
CA HIS A 2 -13.34 -41.06 49.67
C HIS A 2 -14.43 -41.41 48.62
N THR A 3 -15.19 -40.40 48.16
CA THR A 3 -15.84 -40.41 46.83
C THR A 3 -16.17 -38.99 46.28
N HIS A 4 -15.50 -37.94 46.77
CA HIS A 4 -15.79 -36.55 46.36
C HIS A 4 -14.61 -35.76 45.74
N ARG A 5 -13.55 -36.43 45.31
CA ARG A 5 -12.34 -35.77 44.76
C ARG A 5 -12.02 -36.14 43.30
N LEU A 6 -13.01 -36.21 42.41
CA LEU A 6 -12.77 -36.43 40.97
C LEU A 6 -13.73 -35.63 40.06
N LYS A 7 -14.20 -34.46 40.50
CA LYS A 7 -15.07 -33.56 39.71
C LYS A 7 -14.44 -32.23 39.29
N ARG A 8 -13.10 -32.08 39.34
CA ARG A 8 -12.47 -30.76 39.12
C ARG A 8 -11.20 -30.71 38.27
N GLN A 9 -10.91 -31.72 37.44
CA GLN A 9 -9.64 -31.75 36.68
C GLN A 9 -9.72 -32.07 35.19
N VAL A 10 -10.87 -31.91 34.56
CA VAL A 10 -10.98 -31.95 33.08
C VAL A 10 -11.69 -30.71 32.56
N THR A 11 -11.19 -29.52 32.94
CA THR A 11 -11.34 -28.33 32.09
C THR A 11 -10.29 -28.43 30.99
N GLY A 12 -10.53 -29.33 30.05
CA GLY A 12 -9.69 -29.57 28.88
C GLY A 12 -9.60 -28.30 28.05
N ARG A 13 -8.40 -27.75 27.97
CA ARG A 13 -8.01 -26.67 27.08
C ARG A 13 -8.33 -27.08 25.65
N LEU A 14 -9.45 -26.59 25.09
CA LEU A 14 -9.64 -26.58 23.65
C LEU A 14 -8.50 -25.76 23.04
N PRO A 15 -7.77 -26.29 22.05
CA PRO A 15 -6.63 -25.59 21.49
C PRO A 15 -7.12 -24.30 20.83
N THR A 16 -6.41 -23.21 21.11
CA THR A 16 -6.50 -21.88 20.50
C THR A 16 -6.17 -21.91 18.99
N GLN A 17 -6.77 -22.83 18.22
CA GLN A 17 -6.67 -22.87 16.76
C GLN A 17 -7.59 -21.83 16.11
N ALA A 18 -8.67 -21.41 16.78
CA ALA A 18 -9.55 -20.33 16.31
C ALA A 18 -8.82 -18.98 16.16
N ALA A 19 -7.73 -18.76 16.90
CA ALA A 19 -6.92 -17.54 16.81
C ALA A 19 -6.03 -17.50 15.55
N ALA A 20 -5.58 -18.65 15.06
CA ALA A 20 -4.62 -18.74 13.95
C ALA A 20 -5.29 -18.60 12.57
N VAL A 21 -6.56 -18.97 12.43
CA VAL A 21 -7.27 -18.92 11.14
C VAL A 21 -7.67 -17.49 10.78
N LEU A 22 -7.90 -16.61 11.76
CA LEU A 22 -8.20 -15.19 11.54
C LEU A 22 -6.95 -14.34 11.22
N LEU A 23 -5.74 -14.77 11.61
CA LEU A 23 -4.47 -14.11 11.23
C LEU A 23 -4.21 -14.17 9.72
N GLY A 24 -4.82 -15.14 9.03
CA GLY A 24 -4.62 -15.34 7.59
C GLY A 24 -5.47 -14.43 6.69
N PHE A 25 -6.57 -13.86 7.18
CA PHE A 25 -7.53 -13.10 6.39
C PHE A 25 -7.57 -11.59 6.68
N THR A 26 -6.95 -11.11 7.77
CA THR A 26 -6.89 -9.67 8.05
C THR A 26 -5.60 -8.99 7.60
N LEU A 27 -4.72 -9.72 6.91
CA LEU A 27 -3.59 -9.14 6.14
C LEU A 27 -3.97 -8.82 4.68
N THR A 28 -5.24 -8.90 4.29
CA THR A 28 -5.76 -8.01 3.25
C THR A 28 -5.94 -6.65 3.89
N SER A 29 -4.83 -6.00 4.20
CA SER A 29 -4.78 -4.55 4.34
C SER A 29 -5.59 -3.99 3.19
N ALA A 30 -6.64 -3.26 3.54
CA ALA A 30 -7.31 -2.35 2.63
C ALA A 30 -6.23 -1.73 1.76
N THR A 31 -6.30 -1.98 0.46
CA THR A 31 -5.58 -1.15 -0.49
C THR A 31 -6.18 0.23 -0.27
N SER A 32 -5.55 1.04 0.58
CA SER A 32 -5.69 2.48 0.49
C SER A 32 -5.29 2.77 -0.94
N ALA A 33 -6.28 2.99 -1.79
CA ALA A 33 -6.07 3.43 -3.15
C ALA A 33 -5.23 4.71 -3.02
N GLN A 34 -3.92 4.59 -3.25
CA GLN A 34 -3.06 5.74 -3.38
C GLN A 34 -3.61 6.49 -4.59
N THR A 35 -4.24 7.63 -4.32
CA THR A 35 -4.59 8.63 -5.31
C THR A 35 -3.28 9.23 -5.82
N THR A 36 -2.70 8.61 -6.85
CA THR A 36 -1.71 9.29 -7.69
C THR A 36 -2.47 10.28 -8.57
N PRO A 37 -2.12 11.58 -8.58
CA PRO A 37 -2.73 12.54 -9.48
C PRO A 37 -2.44 12.13 -10.93
N GLN A 38 -3.49 12.00 -11.74
CA GLN A 38 -3.39 11.76 -13.17
C GLN A 38 -3.08 13.08 -13.88
N THR A 39 -1.85 13.24 -14.37
CA THR A 39 -1.48 14.35 -15.24
C THR A 39 -2.13 14.14 -16.62
N THR A 40 -3.09 15.00 -16.95
CA THR A 40 -3.69 15.09 -18.28
C THR A 40 -2.64 15.64 -19.26
N ILE A 41 -2.40 14.96 -20.37
CA ILE A 41 -1.47 15.42 -21.42
C ILE A 41 -2.31 16.01 -22.55
N THR A 42 -2.15 17.31 -22.80
CA THR A 42 -2.71 18.03 -23.95
C THR A 42 -1.58 18.24 -24.98
N PRO A 43 -1.78 17.95 -26.28
CA PRO A 43 -0.85 18.39 -27.33
C PRO A 43 -1.33 19.68 -28.04
N PRO A 44 -0.43 20.64 -28.39
CA PRO A 44 -0.69 21.68 -29.41
C PRO A 44 0.18 21.45 -30.67
N ALA A 45 -0.37 21.46 -31.89
CA ALA A 45 -0.61 22.60 -32.80
C ALA A 45 0.66 23.09 -33.56
N ASP A 46 0.71 22.88 -34.88
CA ASP A 46 1.95 22.86 -35.69
C ASP A 46 1.97 23.89 -36.86
N SER A 47 1.49 25.11 -36.63
CA SER A 47 1.50 26.20 -37.63
C SER A 47 2.55 27.29 -37.35
N SER A 48 3.07 27.35 -36.12
CA SER A 48 4.05 28.37 -35.70
C SER A 48 5.51 27.95 -35.89
N SER A 49 5.77 26.64 -35.94
CA SER A 49 7.11 26.05 -36.10
C SER A 49 7.73 26.39 -37.47
N ALA A 50 6.93 26.42 -38.54
CA ALA A 50 7.40 26.66 -39.91
C ALA A 50 7.93 28.08 -40.18
N LEU A 51 7.44 29.10 -39.45
CA LEU A 51 7.84 30.50 -39.65
C LEU A 51 9.12 30.88 -38.87
N LEU A 52 9.49 30.10 -37.87
CA LEU A 52 10.61 30.40 -36.97
C LEU A 52 11.96 29.88 -37.51
N SER A 53 11.94 28.85 -38.35
CA SER A 53 13.14 28.22 -38.92
C SER A 53 14.10 29.17 -39.65
N PRO A 54 13.66 30.05 -40.57
CA PRO A 54 14.58 30.94 -41.28
C PRO A 54 15.21 32.03 -40.38
N GLN A 55 14.47 32.52 -39.38
CA GLN A 55 14.98 33.53 -38.43
C GLN A 55 16.08 32.95 -37.52
N ILE A 56 15.91 31.69 -37.12
CA ILE A 56 16.92 30.98 -36.31
C ILE A 56 18.20 30.79 -37.13
N ALA A 57 18.10 30.41 -38.41
CA ALA A 57 19.25 30.23 -39.29
C ALA A 57 20.03 31.54 -39.55
N GLU A 58 19.35 32.68 -39.67
CA GLU A 58 19.99 34.00 -39.80
C GLU A 58 20.77 34.36 -38.53
N LEU A 59 20.19 34.12 -37.35
CA LEU A 59 20.86 34.33 -36.07
C LEU A 59 22.05 33.40 -35.88
N GLU A 60 21.97 32.13 -36.30
CA GLU A 60 23.10 31.19 -36.29
C GLU A 60 24.26 31.71 -37.15
N ALA A 61 23.97 32.19 -38.38
CA ALA A 61 24.99 32.71 -39.28
C ALA A 61 25.65 34.00 -38.75
N TYR A 62 24.88 34.86 -38.08
CA TYR A 62 25.41 36.05 -37.40
C TYR A 62 26.29 35.67 -36.20
N LEU A 63 25.83 34.76 -35.35
CA LEU A 63 26.54 34.29 -34.16
C LEU A 63 27.81 33.50 -34.50
N ALA A 64 27.88 32.87 -35.68
CA ALA A 64 29.11 32.27 -36.18
C ALA A 64 30.24 33.29 -36.41
N ARG A 65 29.89 34.56 -36.70
CA ARG A 65 30.84 35.67 -36.88
C ARG A 65 31.04 36.49 -35.61
N HIS A 66 30.03 36.50 -34.73
CA HIS A 66 30.00 37.28 -33.48
C HIS A 66 29.58 36.40 -32.29
N PRO A 67 30.40 35.42 -31.88
CA PRO A 67 30.01 34.41 -30.88
C PRO A 67 29.87 34.95 -29.45
N ASP A 68 30.38 36.14 -29.18
CA ASP A 68 30.37 36.83 -27.89
C ASP A 68 29.26 37.88 -27.77
N ASN A 69 28.46 38.10 -28.83
CA ASN A 69 27.35 39.04 -28.79
C ASN A 69 26.19 38.49 -27.94
N VAL A 70 26.15 38.93 -26.67
CA VAL A 70 25.17 38.49 -25.66
C VAL A 70 23.72 38.79 -26.08
N ASP A 71 23.45 39.92 -26.72
CA ASP A 71 22.09 40.32 -27.12
C ASP A 71 21.58 39.45 -28.27
N ALA A 72 22.46 39.14 -29.23
CA ALA A 72 22.17 38.19 -30.29
C ALA A 72 21.96 36.77 -29.74
N LEU A 73 22.79 36.32 -28.80
CA LEU A 73 22.62 35.03 -28.12
C LEU A 73 21.30 34.93 -27.34
N TYR A 74 20.91 36.03 -26.66
CA TYR A 74 19.66 36.07 -25.90
C TYR A 74 18.44 36.00 -26.82
N THR A 75 18.47 36.74 -27.93
CA THR A 75 17.43 36.70 -28.97
C THR A 75 17.34 35.32 -29.60
N TYR A 76 18.48 34.72 -29.91
CA TYR A 76 18.59 33.36 -30.44
C TYR A 76 17.97 32.31 -29.50
N ALA A 77 18.31 32.33 -28.21
CA ALA A 77 17.73 31.44 -27.22
C ALA A 77 16.19 31.55 -27.13
N HIS A 78 15.65 32.77 -27.18
CA HIS A 78 14.19 33.00 -27.18
C HIS A 78 13.51 32.47 -28.44
N ARG A 79 14.12 32.63 -29.62
CA ARG A 79 13.58 32.06 -30.87
C ARG A 79 13.58 30.53 -30.85
N LEU A 80 14.63 29.92 -30.29
CA LEU A 80 14.68 28.47 -30.08
C LEU A 80 13.56 27.99 -29.13
N LEU A 81 13.27 28.73 -28.05
CA LEU A 81 12.13 28.41 -27.17
C LEU A 81 10.79 28.49 -27.87
N GLN A 82 10.57 29.52 -28.69
CA GLN A 82 9.33 29.65 -29.48
C GLN A 82 9.17 28.49 -30.47
N ALA A 83 10.28 27.98 -31.01
CA ALA A 83 10.31 26.82 -31.90
C ALA A 83 10.29 25.47 -31.15
N GLN A 84 10.07 25.45 -29.82
CA GLN A 84 10.10 24.25 -28.97
C GLN A 84 11.46 23.50 -28.96
N ARG A 85 12.54 24.11 -29.44
CA ARG A 85 13.92 23.57 -29.42
C ARG A 85 14.58 23.82 -28.06
N MET A 86 14.00 23.24 -27.00
CA MET A 86 14.34 23.58 -25.60
C MET A 86 15.78 23.23 -25.20
N ALA A 87 16.32 22.11 -25.68
CA ALA A 87 17.70 21.71 -25.36
C ALA A 87 18.74 22.71 -25.91
N GLU A 88 18.51 23.21 -27.13
CA GLU A 88 19.40 24.17 -27.79
C GLU A 88 19.27 25.55 -27.18
N ALA A 89 18.04 25.96 -26.82
CA ALA A 89 17.82 27.20 -26.09
C ALA A 89 18.57 27.20 -24.75
N ARG A 90 18.58 26.06 -24.05
CA ARG A 90 19.31 25.88 -22.79
C ARG A 90 20.81 26.09 -22.98
N GLU A 91 21.41 25.50 -24.01
CA GLU A 91 22.83 25.71 -24.33
C GLU A 91 23.15 27.16 -24.69
N ALA A 92 22.26 27.84 -25.42
CA ALA A 92 22.41 29.27 -25.72
C ALA A 92 22.39 30.12 -24.43
N TYR A 93 21.47 29.87 -23.51
CA TYR A 93 21.45 30.56 -22.21
C TYR A 93 22.68 30.25 -21.35
N LEU A 94 23.15 29.01 -21.31
CA LEU A 94 24.40 28.65 -20.62
C LEU A 94 25.62 29.35 -21.24
N SER A 95 25.62 29.56 -22.55
CA SER A 95 26.67 30.33 -23.25
C SER A 95 26.70 31.79 -22.81
N ILE A 96 25.52 32.41 -22.67
CA ILE A 96 25.42 33.78 -22.14
C ILE A 96 25.93 33.86 -20.70
N LEU A 97 25.60 32.90 -19.84
CA LEU A 97 26.07 32.89 -18.44
C LEU A 97 27.57 32.61 -18.32
N ARG A 98 28.18 31.91 -19.29
CA ARG A 98 29.65 31.79 -19.39
C ARG A 98 30.31 33.11 -19.74
N LEU A 99 29.71 33.90 -20.65
CA LEU A 99 30.22 35.21 -21.04
C LEU A 99 29.98 36.29 -19.97
N ARG A 100 28.80 36.28 -19.35
CA ARG A 100 28.40 37.20 -18.28
C ARG A 100 27.84 36.45 -17.07
N PRO A 101 28.72 35.95 -16.17
CA PRO A 101 28.31 35.34 -14.91
C PRO A 101 27.56 36.36 -14.05
N GLY A 102 26.26 36.16 -13.84
CA GLY A 102 25.41 37.10 -13.08
C GLY A 102 24.41 37.89 -13.93
N HIS A 103 24.28 37.61 -15.23
CA HIS A 103 23.19 38.18 -16.02
C HIS A 103 21.82 37.69 -15.51
N LEU A 104 21.12 38.53 -14.75
CA LEU A 104 19.90 38.16 -14.01
C LEU A 104 18.77 37.70 -14.95
N ALA A 105 18.55 38.40 -16.06
CA ALA A 105 17.51 38.05 -17.03
C ALA A 105 17.72 36.64 -17.59
N THR A 106 18.95 36.30 -17.99
CA THR A 106 19.28 34.95 -18.47
C THR A 106 19.13 33.89 -17.38
N THR A 107 19.52 34.20 -16.15
CA THR A 107 19.38 33.26 -15.02
C THR A 107 17.91 32.94 -14.76
N MET A 108 17.01 33.93 -14.89
CA MET A 108 15.57 33.75 -14.77
C MET A 108 14.98 32.92 -15.90
N GLU A 109 15.33 33.21 -17.15
CA GLU A 109 14.88 32.41 -18.31
C GLU A 109 15.37 30.97 -18.22
N LEU A 110 16.62 30.75 -17.83
CA LEU A 110 17.18 29.42 -17.65
C LEU A 110 16.46 28.65 -16.54
N ALA A 111 16.19 29.28 -15.39
CA ALA A 111 15.45 28.63 -14.30
C ALA A 111 14.00 28.28 -14.70
N MET A 112 13.34 29.14 -15.50
CA MET A 112 12.00 28.86 -16.04
C MET A 112 12.02 27.75 -17.09
N LEU A 113 13.04 27.72 -17.95
CA LEU A 113 13.25 26.67 -18.93
C LEU A 113 13.52 25.34 -18.26
N ASP A 114 14.42 25.29 -17.29
CA ASP A 114 14.74 24.09 -16.52
C ASP A 114 13.50 23.56 -15.80
N HIS A 115 12.64 24.44 -15.26
CA HIS A 115 11.37 24.04 -14.66
C HIS A 115 10.44 23.40 -15.70
N ARG A 116 10.33 23.99 -16.90
CA ARG A 116 9.52 23.42 -18.00
C ARG A 116 10.06 22.08 -18.48
N MET A 117 11.38 21.91 -18.49
CA MET A 117 12.08 20.67 -18.84
C MET A 117 12.08 19.62 -17.71
N GLN A 118 11.39 19.86 -16.60
CA GLN A 118 11.37 18.98 -15.41
C GLN A 118 12.75 18.78 -14.74
N GLN A 119 13.71 19.69 -14.98
CA GLN A 119 15.01 19.74 -14.30
C GLN A 119 14.91 20.58 -13.02
N LEU A 120 14.20 20.04 -12.03
CA LEU A 120 13.65 20.84 -10.93
C LEU A 120 14.70 21.45 -10.00
N ASP A 121 15.84 20.81 -9.71
CA ASP A 121 16.89 21.44 -8.90
C ASP A 121 17.96 22.24 -9.64
N SER A 122 18.06 22.13 -10.98
CA SER A 122 18.64 23.21 -11.81
C SER A 122 17.77 24.47 -11.74
N ALA A 123 16.45 24.31 -11.91
CA ALA A 123 15.49 25.40 -11.76
C ALA A 123 15.51 26.00 -10.35
N ARG A 124 15.53 25.16 -9.31
CA ARG A 124 15.65 25.59 -7.91
C ARG A 124 16.94 26.39 -7.68
N ALA A 125 18.08 25.87 -8.13
CA ALA A 125 19.36 26.55 -7.97
C ALA A 125 19.37 27.91 -8.67
N GLY A 126 18.79 28.00 -9.88
CA GLY A 126 18.65 29.27 -10.61
C GLY A 126 17.74 30.27 -9.89
N TYR A 127 16.58 29.84 -9.38
CA TYR A 127 15.70 30.72 -8.58
C TYR A 127 16.36 31.16 -7.27
N GLU A 128 17.05 30.28 -6.56
CA GLU A 128 17.81 30.65 -5.35
C GLU A 128 18.95 31.62 -5.66
N GLN A 129 19.65 31.44 -6.79
CA GLN A 129 20.70 32.34 -7.24
C GLN A 129 20.14 33.75 -7.49
N LEU A 130 18.97 33.87 -8.13
CA LEU A 130 18.30 35.16 -8.32
C LEU A 130 17.95 35.83 -6.99
N LEU A 131 17.47 35.07 -6.00
CA LEU A 131 17.12 35.64 -4.68
C LEU A 131 18.33 36.11 -3.87
N ARG A 132 19.53 35.55 -4.14
CA ARG A 132 20.80 36.01 -3.56
C ARG A 132 21.32 37.30 -4.21
N ALA A 133 20.81 37.71 -5.37
CA ALA A 133 21.20 38.96 -6.00
C ALA A 133 20.60 40.17 -5.25
N ASN A 134 21.45 41.16 -4.95
CA ASN A 134 21.06 42.35 -4.18
C ASN A 134 20.21 43.34 -5.00
N ASP A 135 20.37 43.32 -6.33
CA ASP A 135 19.79 44.24 -7.31
C ASP A 135 18.51 43.69 -7.98
N LEU A 136 18.00 42.54 -7.52
CA LEU A 136 16.75 41.98 -8.07
C LEU A 136 15.54 42.86 -7.69
N PRO A 137 14.79 43.41 -8.67
CA PRO A 137 13.63 44.27 -8.40
C PRO A 137 12.59 43.58 -7.51
N PRO A 138 11.91 44.30 -6.59
CA PRO A 138 10.95 43.70 -5.64
C PRO A 138 9.85 42.87 -6.30
N ASP A 139 9.30 43.34 -7.42
CA ASP A 139 8.24 42.63 -8.15
C ASP A 139 8.73 41.31 -8.73
N VAL A 140 9.95 41.31 -9.29
CA VAL A 140 10.58 40.10 -9.83
C VAL A 140 10.95 39.14 -8.69
N ARG A 141 11.42 39.66 -7.56
CA ARG A 141 11.69 38.87 -6.35
C ARG A 141 10.44 38.15 -5.86
N ALA A 142 9.29 38.82 -5.83
CA ALA A 142 8.02 38.21 -5.45
C ALA A 142 7.62 37.07 -6.42
N VAL A 143 7.78 37.27 -7.73
CA VAL A 143 7.52 36.22 -8.73
C VAL A 143 8.46 35.03 -8.56
N VAL A 144 9.76 35.26 -8.35
CA VAL A 144 10.74 34.20 -8.11
C VAL A 144 10.43 33.44 -6.82
N GLN A 145 10.07 34.13 -5.74
CA GLN A 145 9.65 33.50 -4.48
C GLN A 145 8.38 32.65 -4.66
N GLN A 146 7.38 33.15 -5.39
CA GLN A 146 6.16 32.40 -5.68
C GLN A 146 6.46 31.14 -6.51
N ARG A 147 7.29 31.24 -7.55
CA ARG A 147 7.68 30.10 -8.39
C ARG A 147 8.51 29.09 -7.61
N LEU A 148 9.45 29.56 -6.78
CA LEU A 148 10.24 28.69 -5.91
C LEU A 148 9.35 28.00 -4.87
N ALA A 149 8.34 28.67 -4.32
CA ALA A 149 7.36 28.07 -3.42
C ALA A 149 6.51 27.00 -4.12
N GLN A 150 6.02 27.26 -5.33
CA GLN A 150 5.32 26.26 -6.16
C GLN A 150 6.22 25.07 -6.50
N LEU A 151 7.47 25.34 -6.86
CA LEU A 151 8.48 24.32 -7.15
C LEU A 151 8.81 23.50 -5.90
N ASN A 152 8.94 24.13 -4.73
CA ASN A 152 9.14 23.45 -3.44
C ASN A 152 7.92 22.64 -3.00
N GLN A 153 6.70 23.11 -3.28
CA GLN A 153 5.47 22.34 -3.07
C GLN A 153 5.40 21.12 -4.01
N ALA A 154 5.81 21.28 -5.27
CA ALA A 154 5.94 20.17 -6.21
C ALA A 154 7.05 19.19 -5.80
N LEU A 155 8.12 19.70 -5.19
CA LEU A 155 9.24 18.95 -4.64
C LEU A 155 8.98 18.43 -3.22
N ASN A 156 7.75 18.56 -2.67
CA ASN A 156 7.42 18.37 -1.25
C ASN A 156 8.23 17.25 -0.60
N VAL A 157 9.33 17.68 0.04
CA VAL A 157 10.38 16.79 0.53
C VAL A 157 9.78 15.90 1.60
N HIS A 158 8.86 16.42 2.42
CA HIS A 158 8.12 15.65 3.41
C HIS A 158 6.62 15.62 3.11
N ARG A 159 6.04 14.43 3.11
CA ARG A 159 4.59 14.22 3.00
C ARG A 159 4.09 13.37 4.15
N LEU A 160 3.20 13.94 4.96
CA LEU A 160 2.40 13.20 5.93
C LEU A 160 1.07 12.80 5.26
N TYR A 161 0.61 11.59 5.52
CA TYR A 161 -0.70 11.12 5.08
C TYR A 161 -1.23 10.11 6.08
N GLY A 162 -2.54 9.96 6.16
CA GLY A 162 -3.12 9.05 7.13
C GLY A 162 -4.56 8.72 6.87
N SER A 163 -5.06 7.76 7.64
CA SER A 163 -6.48 7.48 7.69
C SER A 163 -6.91 6.85 9.00
N VAL A 164 -8.13 7.13 9.41
CA VAL A 164 -8.82 6.49 10.54
C VAL A 164 -10.13 5.92 10.02
N THR A 165 -10.32 4.62 10.21
CA THR A 165 -11.55 3.90 9.88
C THR A 165 -12.19 3.38 11.16
N LEU A 166 -13.46 3.69 11.38
CA LEU A 166 -14.27 3.15 12.46
C LEU A 166 -15.44 2.38 11.87
N GLY A 167 -15.75 1.21 12.42
CA GLY A 167 -16.80 0.36 11.84
C GLY A 167 -17.43 -0.64 12.78
N LEU A 168 -18.46 -1.28 12.25
CA LEU A 168 -19.17 -2.40 12.83
C LEU A 168 -19.12 -3.55 11.83
N THR A 169 -18.79 -4.75 12.31
CA THR A 169 -18.88 -5.97 11.50
C THR A 169 -19.79 -6.96 12.20
N ALA A 170 -20.88 -7.35 11.55
CA ALA A 170 -21.72 -8.46 11.98
C ALA A 170 -21.24 -9.75 11.29
N GLN A 171 -21.04 -10.81 12.05
CA GLN A 171 -20.63 -12.12 11.55
C GLN A 171 -21.58 -13.20 12.06
N HIS A 172 -21.94 -14.15 11.20
CA HIS A 172 -22.79 -15.27 11.62
C HIS A 172 -22.01 -16.38 12.33
N ASN A 173 -20.69 -16.44 12.13
CA ASN A 173 -19.80 -17.39 12.79
C ASN A 173 -18.52 -16.69 13.29
N ALA A 174 -18.69 -15.77 14.24
CA ALA A 174 -17.61 -14.93 14.78
C ALA A 174 -16.55 -15.71 15.58
N ASN A 175 -16.89 -16.91 16.06
CA ASN A 175 -15.96 -17.81 16.75
C ASN A 175 -15.32 -18.86 15.85
N ALA A 176 -15.64 -18.89 14.54
CA ALA A 176 -15.21 -19.92 13.61
C ALA A 176 -15.53 -21.35 14.12
N GLY A 177 -16.70 -21.51 14.74
CA GLY A 177 -17.17 -22.81 15.23
C GLY A 177 -17.33 -23.82 14.08
N PRO A 178 -17.06 -25.11 14.33
CA PRO A 178 -17.21 -26.17 13.33
C PRO A 178 -18.60 -26.22 12.69
N ALA A 179 -18.67 -26.67 11.44
CA ALA A 179 -19.93 -26.78 10.70
C ALA A 179 -20.83 -27.94 11.18
N GLY A 180 -20.24 -28.98 11.77
CA GLY A 180 -20.94 -30.15 12.31
C GLY A 180 -21.15 -30.06 13.82
N ASP A 181 -22.07 -30.87 14.33
CA ASP A 181 -22.35 -31.07 15.75
C ASP A 181 -21.47 -32.16 16.39
N ARG A 182 -20.61 -32.80 15.61
CA ARG A 182 -19.65 -33.81 16.04
C ARG A 182 -18.28 -33.54 15.41
N VAL A 183 -17.22 -33.93 16.10
CA VAL A 183 -15.83 -33.81 15.64
C VAL A 183 -15.07 -35.09 15.90
N ASP A 184 -14.28 -35.54 14.91
CA ASP A 184 -13.29 -36.59 15.10
C ASP A 184 -12.02 -36.04 15.76
N ILE A 185 -11.62 -36.67 16.86
CA ILE A 185 -10.33 -36.45 17.53
C ILE A 185 -9.73 -37.82 17.81
N LEU A 186 -8.56 -38.10 17.24
CA LEU A 186 -7.81 -39.35 17.39
C LEU A 186 -8.62 -40.61 17.02
N GLY A 187 -9.53 -40.51 16.05
CA GLY A 187 -10.41 -41.60 15.60
C GLY A 187 -11.65 -41.79 16.47
N ALA A 188 -11.84 -40.97 17.51
CA ALA A 188 -13.02 -40.98 18.36
C ALA A 188 -13.93 -39.79 18.03
N ILE A 189 -15.23 -40.05 17.87
CA ILE A 189 -16.22 -39.05 17.51
C ILE A 189 -16.85 -38.44 18.78
N TYR A 190 -16.58 -37.17 19.02
CA TYR A 190 -17.10 -36.42 20.17
C TYR A 190 -18.26 -35.49 19.77
N PRO A 191 -19.33 -35.39 20.59
CA PRO A 191 -20.34 -34.35 20.40
C PRO A 191 -19.75 -32.97 20.72
N LEU A 192 -20.14 -31.96 19.94
CA LEU A 192 -19.68 -30.60 20.09
C LEU A 192 -20.44 -29.92 21.24
N TRP A 193 -19.72 -29.36 22.21
CA TRP A 193 -20.34 -28.60 23.30
C TRP A 193 -20.81 -27.23 22.82
N ASP A 194 -21.86 -26.68 23.46
CA ASP A 194 -22.44 -25.36 23.15
C ASP A 194 -21.40 -24.21 23.17
N SER A 195 -20.31 -24.36 23.91
CA SER A 195 -19.21 -23.40 23.95
C SER A 195 -18.36 -23.36 22.67
N ALA A 196 -18.32 -24.47 21.93
CA ALA A 196 -17.55 -24.63 20.69
C ALA A 196 -18.43 -24.53 19.43
N ALA A 197 -19.75 -24.65 19.58
CA ALA A 197 -20.72 -24.43 18.51
C ALA A 197 -20.60 -23.03 17.90
N ARG A 198 -21.02 -22.91 16.64
CA ARG A 198 -21.06 -21.64 15.90
C ARG A 198 -21.83 -20.56 16.67
N ARG A 199 -21.25 -19.36 16.76
CA ARG A 199 -21.87 -18.18 17.39
C ARG A 199 -21.78 -16.96 16.49
N SER A 200 -22.90 -16.27 16.32
CA SER A 200 -22.92 -14.95 15.71
C SER A 200 -22.41 -13.91 16.69
N ASP A 201 -21.84 -12.83 16.16
CA ASP A 201 -21.45 -11.67 16.98
C ASP A 201 -21.42 -10.40 16.13
N VAL A 202 -21.48 -9.26 16.82
CA VAL A 202 -21.21 -7.95 16.25
C VAL A 202 -19.94 -7.42 16.90
N MET A 203 -18.97 -7.04 16.08
CA MET A 203 -17.68 -6.53 16.52
C MET A 203 -17.51 -5.07 16.10
N ARG A 204 -17.00 -4.26 17.03
CA ARG A 204 -16.55 -2.89 16.73
C ARG A 204 -15.13 -2.96 16.21
N THR A 205 -14.86 -2.27 15.10
CA THR A 205 -13.55 -2.23 14.47
C THR A 205 -13.03 -0.81 14.41
N ALA A 206 -11.73 -0.65 14.64
CA ALA A 206 -11.03 0.62 14.49
C ALA A 206 -9.69 0.35 13.81
N ASN A 207 -9.37 1.13 12.78
CA ASN A 207 -8.12 1.04 12.05
C ASN A 207 -7.53 2.43 11.89
N ALA A 208 -6.36 2.70 12.45
CA ALA A 208 -5.65 3.95 12.28
C ALA A 208 -4.35 3.70 11.52
N SER A 209 -4.03 4.53 10.54
CA SER A 209 -2.78 4.49 9.79
C SER A 209 -2.19 5.88 9.66
N LEU A 210 -0.87 5.95 9.79
CA LEU A 210 -0.10 7.17 9.61
C LEU A 210 1.13 6.83 8.79
N GLY A 211 1.39 7.63 7.76
CA GLY A 211 2.52 7.49 6.88
C GLY A 211 3.25 8.82 6.76
N TRP A 212 4.57 8.75 6.82
CA TRP A 212 5.46 9.85 6.52
C TRP A 212 6.39 9.41 5.40
N ARG A 213 6.55 10.27 4.39
CA ARG A 213 7.47 10.09 3.28
C ARG A 213 8.43 11.25 3.23
N TRP A 214 9.70 10.96 3.03
CA TRP A 214 10.75 11.92 2.83
C TRP A 214 11.49 11.67 1.51
N HIS A 215 11.26 12.49 0.49
CA HIS A 215 12.01 12.46 -0.76
C HIS A 215 13.39 13.09 -0.56
N TRP A 216 14.47 12.30 -0.65
CA TRP A 216 15.83 12.80 -0.45
C TRP A 216 16.54 13.20 -1.75
N ASN A 217 15.97 12.86 -2.91
CA ASN A 217 16.48 13.28 -4.22
C ASN A 217 15.35 13.47 -5.24
N GLN A 218 15.69 14.09 -6.37
CA GLN A 218 14.76 14.31 -7.48
C GLN A 218 14.53 13.07 -8.35
N GLN A 219 15.33 12.01 -8.21
CA GLN A 219 15.18 10.80 -9.02
C GLN A 219 13.88 10.05 -8.68
N GLY A 220 13.17 10.48 -7.63
CA GLY A 220 11.95 9.89 -7.12
C GLY A 220 12.20 8.92 -5.98
N ASP A 221 13.41 8.89 -5.42
CA ASP A 221 13.70 8.09 -4.25
C ASP A 221 13.18 8.77 -2.98
N TYR A 222 12.78 7.95 -2.03
CA TYR A 222 12.27 8.45 -0.77
C TYR A 222 12.46 7.44 0.36
N TRP A 223 12.57 7.97 1.58
CA TRP A 223 12.38 7.21 2.80
C TRP A 223 10.90 7.20 3.13
N GLN A 224 10.37 6.06 3.55
CA GLN A 224 9.00 5.99 4.03
C GLN A 224 8.95 5.29 5.37
N THR A 225 8.21 5.88 6.30
CA THR A 225 7.84 5.28 7.58
C THR A 225 6.32 5.22 7.65
N SER A 226 5.75 4.06 7.98
CA SER A 226 4.31 3.92 8.14
C SER A 226 3.97 3.07 9.35
N GLY A 227 3.02 3.54 10.14
CA GLY A 227 2.43 2.84 11.27
C GLY A 227 0.97 2.51 11.01
N ASN A 228 0.51 1.37 11.50
CA ASN A 228 -0.90 1.00 11.47
C ASN A 228 -1.31 0.26 12.74
N VAL A 229 -2.47 0.61 13.30
CA VAL A 229 -3.08 -0.03 14.45
C VAL A 229 -4.49 -0.46 14.08
N LEU A 230 -4.76 -1.76 14.15
CA LEU A 230 -6.07 -2.38 13.91
C LEU A 230 -6.59 -2.98 15.23
N THR A 231 -7.79 -2.59 15.63
CA THR A 231 -8.47 -3.11 16.83
C THR A 231 -9.80 -3.73 16.42
N ALA A 232 -10.08 -4.93 16.91
CA ALA A 232 -11.36 -5.62 16.78
C ALA A 232 -11.87 -6.01 18.17
N LEU A 233 -13.07 -5.52 18.52
CA LEU A 233 -13.71 -5.70 19.81
C LEU A 233 -15.06 -6.43 19.62
N PRO A 234 -15.07 -7.78 19.67
CA PRO A 234 -16.30 -8.57 19.68
C PRO A 234 -17.15 -8.29 20.93
N HIS A 235 -18.46 -8.42 20.81
CA HIS A 235 -19.39 -8.18 21.91
C HIS A 235 -19.60 -9.44 22.78
N HIS A 236 -19.88 -10.58 22.15
CA HIS A 236 -20.20 -11.85 22.83
C HIS A 236 -19.06 -12.86 22.84
N VAL A 237 -18.01 -12.65 22.03
CA VAL A 237 -16.83 -13.54 21.98
C VAL A 237 -15.57 -12.80 22.43
N PRO A 238 -15.45 -12.40 23.72
CA PRO A 238 -14.36 -11.53 24.20
C PRO A 238 -12.97 -12.17 24.07
N ARG A 239 -12.87 -13.51 24.00
CA ARG A 239 -11.64 -14.24 23.72
C ARG A 239 -11.07 -13.95 22.33
N ASN A 240 -11.90 -13.46 21.41
CA ASN A 240 -11.51 -13.07 20.06
C ASN A 240 -11.20 -11.57 19.94
N ARG A 241 -11.18 -10.82 21.05
CA ARG A 241 -10.66 -9.44 21.05
C ARG A 241 -9.23 -9.46 20.53
N ARG A 242 -8.94 -8.63 19.52
CA ARG A 242 -7.64 -8.57 18.88
C ARG A 242 -7.20 -7.12 18.70
N GLN A 243 -5.93 -6.87 18.93
CA GLN A 243 -5.25 -5.64 18.54
C GLN A 243 -3.98 -6.01 17.78
N GLN A 244 -3.75 -5.35 16.66
CA GLN A 244 -2.57 -5.54 15.84
C GLN A 244 -1.93 -4.17 15.60
N MET A 245 -0.62 -4.11 15.78
CA MET A 245 0.19 -2.94 15.50
C MET A 245 1.23 -3.33 14.47
N SER A 246 1.52 -2.42 13.54
CA SER A 246 2.56 -2.61 12.54
C SER A 246 3.33 -1.32 12.34
N LEU A 247 4.63 -1.44 12.19
CA LEU A 247 5.54 -0.36 11.82
C LEU A 247 6.38 -0.86 10.65
N ARG A 248 6.52 -0.03 9.63
CA ARG A 248 7.41 -0.26 8.49
C ARG A 248 8.25 0.98 8.26
N THR A 249 9.54 0.81 8.00
CA THR A 249 10.41 1.94 7.68
C THR A 249 11.53 1.53 6.74
N GLY A 250 11.81 2.34 5.74
CA GLY A 250 12.97 2.12 4.88
C GLY A 250 12.95 2.90 3.57
N PRO A 251 14.03 2.77 2.80
CA PRO A 251 14.18 3.39 1.49
C PRO A 251 13.25 2.78 0.43
N THR A 252 12.83 3.61 -0.51
CA THR A 252 12.27 3.22 -1.80
C THR A 252 12.99 3.97 -2.90
N PHE A 253 13.45 3.21 -3.90
CA PHE A 253 14.21 3.71 -5.03
C PHE A 253 13.31 3.74 -6.26
N SER A 254 13.37 4.85 -6.99
CA SER A 254 12.81 4.95 -8.32
C SER A 254 13.75 4.28 -9.32
N MET A 255 13.16 3.46 -10.19
CA MET A 255 13.87 2.76 -11.25
C MET A 255 13.99 3.61 -12.53
N ALA A 256 13.44 4.82 -12.53
CA ALA A 256 13.41 5.72 -13.69
C ALA A 256 14.82 6.07 -14.21
N ARG A 257 15.84 6.06 -13.32
CA ARG A 257 17.25 6.27 -13.67
C ARG A 257 17.80 5.25 -14.68
N TRP A 258 17.14 4.09 -14.80
CA TRP A 258 17.48 3.02 -15.74
C TRP A 258 16.48 2.92 -16.89
N GLY A 259 15.65 3.95 -17.10
CA GLY A 259 14.58 3.95 -18.12
C GLY A 259 13.39 3.06 -17.78
N LEU A 260 13.37 2.47 -16.57
CA LEU A 260 12.30 1.59 -16.12
C LEU A 260 11.26 2.37 -15.31
N GLN A 261 9.99 2.18 -15.64
CA GLN A 261 8.90 2.80 -14.89
C GLN A 261 8.48 1.92 -13.73
N GLY A 262 9.26 1.98 -12.65
CA GLY A 262 8.99 1.20 -11.45
C GLY A 262 9.66 1.74 -10.21
N GLN A 263 9.38 1.09 -9.09
CA GLN A 263 9.96 1.40 -7.78
C GLN A 263 10.36 0.11 -7.07
N LEU A 264 11.43 0.18 -6.28
CA LEU A 264 11.91 -0.91 -5.42
C LEU A 264 12.10 -0.38 -3.99
N GLY A 265 11.29 -0.87 -3.06
CA GLY A 265 11.40 -0.60 -1.64
C GLY A 265 12.08 -1.73 -0.89
N VAL A 266 12.89 -1.36 0.09
CA VAL A 266 13.52 -2.28 1.04
C VAL A 266 13.23 -1.73 2.43
N GLN A 267 12.41 -2.42 3.21
CA GLN A 267 11.84 -1.90 4.45
C GLN A 267 12.04 -2.87 5.59
N LEU A 268 12.44 -2.34 6.74
CA LEU A 268 12.33 -3.05 8.00
C LEU A 268 10.88 -3.02 8.46
N VAL A 269 10.41 -4.15 8.98
CA VAL A 269 9.03 -4.28 9.45
C VAL A 269 9.02 -4.87 10.84
N ALA A 270 8.10 -4.39 11.66
CA ALA A 270 7.80 -4.93 12.98
C ALA A 270 6.29 -5.00 13.17
N HIS A 271 5.81 -6.07 13.81
CA HIS A 271 4.41 -6.23 14.18
C HIS A 271 4.27 -6.74 15.60
N ARG A 272 3.22 -6.28 16.27
CA ARG A 272 2.74 -6.82 17.54
C ARG A 272 1.30 -7.23 17.41
N VAL A 273 0.94 -8.37 17.98
CA VAL A 273 -0.43 -8.84 18.10
C VAL A 273 -0.72 -9.11 19.56
N ASP A 274 -1.81 -8.53 20.05
CA ASP A 274 -2.40 -8.84 21.33
C ASP A 274 -3.76 -9.52 21.09
N LEU A 275 -3.99 -10.63 21.79
CA LEU A 275 -5.20 -11.46 21.71
C LEU A 275 -5.80 -11.64 23.10
N ALA A 276 -7.12 -11.50 23.22
CA ALA A 276 -7.82 -11.58 24.50
C ALA A 276 -7.26 -10.65 25.59
N ARG A 277 -6.74 -9.47 25.20
CA ARG A 277 -6.04 -8.49 26.06
C ARG A 277 -4.67 -8.94 26.59
N ALA A 278 -4.15 -10.08 26.12
CA ALA A 278 -2.82 -10.56 26.45
C ALA A 278 -1.90 -10.43 25.23
N HIS A 279 -0.62 -10.20 25.48
CA HIS A 279 0.40 -10.26 24.44
C HIS A 279 0.44 -11.65 23.80
N TYR A 280 0.47 -11.72 22.46
CA TYR A 280 0.38 -12.98 21.72
C TYR A 280 1.58 -13.24 20.80
N LEU A 281 1.98 -12.26 20.00
CA LEU A 281 3.03 -12.42 18.99
C LEU A 281 3.75 -11.09 18.77
N ASP A 282 5.07 -11.12 18.77
CA ASP A 282 5.90 -10.08 18.16
C ASP A 282 6.59 -10.66 16.93
N SER A 283 6.72 -9.85 15.88
CA SER A 283 7.44 -10.24 14.68
C SER A 283 8.24 -9.11 14.12
N GLN A 284 9.39 -9.43 13.52
CA GLN A 284 10.25 -8.44 12.90
C GLN A 284 10.99 -9.05 11.72
N GLY A 285 11.35 -8.22 10.75
CA GLY A 285 12.18 -8.65 9.64
C GLY A 285 12.22 -7.65 8.50
N LEU A 286 12.35 -8.19 7.29
CA LEU A 286 12.61 -7.44 6.07
C LEU A 286 11.48 -7.64 5.07
N GLU A 287 11.10 -6.56 4.40
CA GLU A 287 10.19 -6.54 3.27
C GLU A 287 10.88 -5.89 2.08
N VAL A 288 10.85 -6.58 0.94
CA VAL A 288 11.25 -6.02 -0.34
C VAL A 288 10.00 -5.93 -1.19
N ASN A 289 9.60 -4.73 -1.59
CA ASN A 289 8.41 -4.49 -2.37
C ASN A 289 8.78 -3.79 -3.68
N SER A 290 8.10 -4.12 -4.77
CA SER A 290 8.35 -3.48 -6.05
C SER A 290 7.07 -3.30 -6.84
N ASN A 291 6.99 -2.20 -7.59
CA ASN A 291 5.85 -1.84 -8.42
C ASN A 291 6.37 -1.46 -9.80
N TRP A 292 5.84 -2.09 -10.85
CA TRP A 292 6.35 -1.97 -12.21
C TRP A 292 5.20 -1.68 -13.17
N ARG A 293 5.28 -0.58 -13.91
CA ARG A 293 4.36 -0.30 -15.01
C ARG A 293 4.86 -1.00 -16.26
N ILE A 294 4.46 -2.25 -16.44
CA ILE A 294 4.90 -3.12 -17.55
C ILE A 294 4.23 -2.77 -18.89
N ALA A 295 3.10 -2.07 -18.86
CA ALA A 295 2.44 -1.48 -20.02
C ALA A 295 1.61 -0.26 -19.57
N PRO A 296 1.15 0.64 -20.46
CA PRO A 296 0.46 1.89 -20.06
C PRO A 296 -0.73 1.71 -19.12
N ARG A 297 -1.40 0.55 -19.19
CA ARG A 297 -2.59 0.19 -18.41
C ARG A 297 -2.37 -0.98 -17.46
N GLN A 298 -1.12 -1.44 -17.30
CA GLN A 298 -0.76 -2.61 -16.51
C GLN A 298 0.24 -2.27 -15.42
N LEU A 299 -0.06 -2.72 -14.20
CA LEU A 299 0.82 -2.63 -13.05
C LEU A 299 1.11 -4.05 -12.53
N LEU A 300 2.39 -4.35 -12.34
CA LEU A 300 2.87 -5.56 -11.68
C LEU A 300 3.46 -5.18 -10.32
N THR A 301 2.99 -5.81 -9.26
CA THR A 301 3.54 -5.67 -7.91
C THR A 301 4.19 -6.98 -7.51
N LEU A 302 5.44 -6.95 -7.08
CA LEU A 302 6.12 -8.11 -6.49
C LEU A 302 6.56 -7.74 -5.08
N SER A 303 6.25 -8.56 -4.09
CA SER A 303 6.75 -8.35 -2.73
C SER A 303 7.26 -9.65 -2.12
N TRP A 304 8.35 -9.55 -1.38
CA TRP A 304 8.92 -10.61 -0.58
C TRP A 304 9.06 -10.14 0.87
N HIS A 305 8.67 -10.99 1.82
CA HIS A 305 8.72 -10.67 3.24
C HIS A 305 9.38 -11.84 3.97
N HIS A 306 10.41 -11.56 4.75
CA HIS A 306 11.01 -12.50 5.69
C HIS A 306 10.82 -11.99 7.11
N LEU A 307 10.10 -12.75 7.94
CA LEU A 307 9.86 -12.41 9.34
C LEU A 307 10.34 -13.51 10.27
N ARG A 308 10.90 -13.10 11.40
CA ARG A 308 10.97 -13.91 12.60
C ARG A 308 9.74 -13.61 13.46
N GLU A 309 9.02 -14.64 13.87
CA GLU A 309 7.80 -14.57 14.68
C GLU A 309 8.06 -15.24 16.03
N ASN A 310 7.98 -14.47 17.11
CA ASN A 310 8.19 -14.92 18.48
C ASN A 310 6.84 -14.88 19.23
N TYR A 311 6.33 -16.04 19.63
CA TYR A 311 5.05 -16.19 20.30
C TYR A 311 5.21 -16.11 21.81
N ALA A 312 4.33 -15.33 22.44
CA ALA A 312 4.39 -15.09 23.87
C ALA A 312 4.04 -16.35 24.68
N GLN A 313 4.90 -16.72 25.63
CA GLN A 313 4.56 -17.68 26.67
C GLN A 313 3.99 -16.94 27.89
N ASN A 314 2.71 -17.17 28.21
CA ASN A 314 2.05 -16.55 29.36
C ASN A 314 0.92 -17.44 29.91
N SER A 315 0.25 -17.00 30.97
CA SER A 315 -0.84 -17.77 31.63
C SER A 315 -1.98 -18.16 30.68
N THR A 316 -2.24 -17.35 29.65
CA THR A 316 -3.25 -17.63 28.61
C THR A 316 -2.70 -18.46 27.44
N HIS A 317 -1.39 -18.41 27.19
CA HIS A 317 -0.68 -19.11 26.12
C HIS A 317 0.56 -19.84 26.66
N PRO A 318 0.39 -20.89 27.47
CA PRO A 318 1.49 -21.52 28.22
C PRO A 318 2.51 -22.26 27.35
N THR A 319 2.16 -22.55 26.09
CA THR A 319 3.02 -23.20 25.10
C THR A 319 3.22 -22.30 23.87
N GLY A 320 3.21 -20.97 24.06
CA GLY A 320 3.34 -20.00 22.98
C GLY A 320 4.64 -20.19 22.19
N ASN A 321 5.77 -20.22 22.89
CA ASN A 321 7.13 -20.38 22.34
C ASN A 321 7.33 -21.62 21.44
N ALA A 322 6.54 -22.70 21.60
CA ALA A 322 6.58 -23.84 20.69
C ALA A 322 6.21 -23.47 19.23
N LYS A 323 5.55 -22.32 19.03
CA LYS A 323 5.14 -21.79 17.73
C LYS A 323 6.13 -20.81 17.12
N ASP A 324 7.24 -20.51 17.80
CA ASP A 324 8.27 -19.61 17.28
C ASP A 324 8.72 -20.09 15.91
N GLN A 325 8.73 -19.17 14.94
CA GLN A 325 8.88 -19.54 13.54
C GLN A 325 9.52 -18.46 12.68
N HIS A 326 10.06 -18.91 11.55
CA HIS A 326 10.42 -18.04 10.43
C HIS A 326 9.32 -18.11 9.37
N ARG A 327 8.86 -16.95 8.92
CA ARG A 327 7.86 -16.81 7.86
C ARG A 327 8.49 -16.16 6.64
N ASN A 328 8.43 -16.85 5.51
CA ASN A 328 8.78 -16.30 4.20
C ASN A 328 7.52 -16.22 3.36
N ALA A 329 7.25 -15.06 2.76
CA ALA A 329 6.11 -14.87 1.87
C ALA A 329 6.53 -14.16 0.59
N LEU A 330 6.13 -14.71 -0.55
CA LEU A 330 6.23 -14.08 -1.86
C LEU A 330 4.81 -13.73 -2.32
N THR A 331 4.61 -12.49 -2.78
CA THR A 331 3.38 -12.04 -3.42
C THR A 331 3.70 -11.55 -4.83
N ALA A 332 2.88 -11.96 -5.80
CA ALA A 332 2.80 -11.33 -7.11
C ALA A 332 1.39 -10.80 -7.32
N GLY A 333 1.26 -9.54 -7.73
CA GLY A 333 0.00 -8.87 -8.05
C GLY A 333 0.05 -8.30 -9.46
N TRP A 334 -1.01 -8.47 -10.22
CA TRP A 334 -1.19 -7.89 -11.53
C TRP A 334 -2.49 -7.10 -11.55
N GLN A 335 -2.45 -5.90 -12.11
CA GLN A 335 -3.61 -5.03 -12.24
C GLN A 335 -3.68 -4.49 -13.67
N TYR A 336 -4.88 -4.49 -14.24
CA TYR A 336 -5.17 -3.95 -15.56
C TYR A 336 -6.29 -2.91 -15.50
N GLN A 337 -6.02 -1.71 -16.01
CA GLN A 337 -7.02 -0.64 -16.14
C GLN A 337 -7.84 -0.83 -17.43
N TRP A 338 -8.96 -1.54 -17.32
CA TRP A 338 -9.89 -1.80 -18.43
C TRP A 338 -10.45 -0.51 -19.04
N SER A 339 -10.73 0.50 -18.22
CA SER A 339 -11.15 1.85 -18.63
C SER A 339 -10.61 2.89 -17.65
N THR A 340 -10.95 4.17 -17.85
CA THR A 340 -10.68 5.23 -16.88
C THR A 340 -11.45 5.03 -15.57
N ARG A 341 -12.46 4.16 -15.57
CA ARG A 341 -13.39 3.93 -14.45
C ARG A 341 -13.35 2.50 -13.91
N ALA A 342 -12.87 1.54 -14.69
CA ALA A 342 -12.88 0.13 -14.34
C ALA A 342 -11.48 -0.50 -14.38
N MET A 343 -11.21 -1.37 -13.42
CA MET A 343 -9.98 -2.15 -13.35
C MET A 343 -10.28 -3.60 -12.94
N VAL A 344 -9.43 -4.50 -13.39
CA VAL A 344 -9.37 -5.89 -12.91
C VAL A 344 -8.01 -6.15 -12.29
N TYR A 345 -7.95 -7.08 -11.35
CA TYR A 345 -6.68 -7.46 -10.72
C TYR A 345 -6.66 -8.94 -10.37
N ALA A 346 -5.46 -9.49 -10.34
CA ALA A 346 -5.16 -10.81 -9.83
C ALA A 346 -3.98 -10.71 -8.85
N ARG A 347 -3.99 -11.53 -7.81
CA ARG A 347 -2.92 -11.62 -6.82
C ARG A 347 -2.69 -13.07 -6.45
N TRP A 348 -1.43 -13.48 -6.43
CA TRP A 348 -0.98 -14.74 -5.91
C TRP A 348 -0.04 -14.48 -4.72
N MET A 349 -0.15 -15.29 -3.69
CA MET A 349 0.76 -15.29 -2.54
C MET A 349 1.15 -16.72 -2.21
N HIS A 350 2.45 -16.97 -2.06
CA HIS A 350 3.01 -18.17 -1.49
C HIS A 350 3.66 -17.85 -0.14
N GLU A 351 3.29 -18.58 0.90
CA GLU A 351 3.82 -18.43 2.25
C GLU A 351 4.37 -19.78 2.73
N LYS A 352 5.57 -19.75 3.31
CA LYS A 352 6.17 -20.88 4.03
C LYS A 352 6.48 -20.43 5.46
N ARG A 353 5.99 -21.21 6.42
CA ARG A 353 6.30 -21.06 7.85
C ARG A 353 7.10 -22.26 8.32
N SER A 354 8.23 -21.99 8.95
CA SER A 354 9.12 -22.98 9.55
C SER A 354 9.16 -22.71 11.05
N ALA A 355 8.36 -23.47 11.79
CA ALA A 355 8.26 -23.39 13.24
C ALA A 355 9.21 -24.39 13.92
N HIS A 356 9.56 -24.11 15.17
CA HIS A 356 10.37 -25.00 16.00
C HIS A 356 9.72 -26.39 16.16
N ASP A 357 8.41 -26.42 16.43
CA ASP A 357 7.61 -27.64 16.37
C ASP A 357 7.02 -27.79 14.96
N HIS A 358 7.38 -28.90 14.30
CA HIS A 358 6.96 -29.22 12.93
C HIS A 358 5.45 -29.28 12.74
N ALA A 359 4.66 -29.54 13.79
CA ALA A 359 3.20 -29.51 13.72
C ALA A 359 2.65 -28.11 13.38
N TYR A 360 3.39 -27.04 13.71
CA TYR A 360 3.01 -25.66 13.36
C TYR A 360 3.64 -25.17 12.05
N SER A 361 4.58 -25.92 11.47
CA SER A 361 5.16 -25.60 10.18
C SER A 361 4.15 -25.84 9.06
N LEU A 362 4.03 -24.88 8.13
CA LEU A 362 3.03 -24.96 7.06
C LEU A 362 3.45 -24.26 5.78
N GLN A 363 2.75 -24.58 4.70
CA GLN A 363 2.77 -23.84 3.47
C GLN A 363 1.36 -23.41 3.09
N ARG A 364 1.25 -22.24 2.48
CA ARG A 364 -0.02 -21.68 2.04
C ARG A 364 0.14 -20.99 0.70
N ASN A 365 -0.78 -21.29 -0.22
CA ASN A 365 -0.98 -20.52 -1.44
C ASN A 365 -2.33 -19.81 -1.35
N LEU A 366 -2.39 -18.56 -1.80
CA LEU A 366 -3.59 -17.76 -1.89
C LEU A 366 -3.66 -17.10 -3.27
N TRP A 367 -4.76 -17.34 -3.97
CA TRP A 367 -5.08 -16.68 -5.23
C TRP A 367 -6.29 -15.80 -5.00
N THR A 368 -6.23 -14.56 -5.47
CA THR A 368 -7.32 -13.60 -5.41
C THR A 368 -7.48 -12.98 -6.79
N ALA A 369 -8.72 -12.87 -7.26
CA ALA A 369 -9.04 -12.12 -8.47
C ALA A 369 -10.23 -11.21 -8.16
N GLY A 370 -10.25 -10.03 -8.77
CA GLY A 370 -11.33 -9.08 -8.54
C GLY A 370 -11.44 -8.05 -9.64
N ALA A 371 -12.56 -7.34 -9.59
CA ALA A 371 -12.88 -6.24 -10.46
C ALA A 371 -13.41 -5.08 -9.64
N SER A 372 -13.12 -3.86 -10.07
CA SER A 372 -13.64 -2.65 -9.45
C SER A 372 -14.05 -1.66 -10.53
N THR A 373 -15.17 -0.99 -10.31
CA THR A 373 -15.66 0.08 -11.19
C THR A 373 -16.06 1.31 -10.39
N SER A 374 -15.82 2.49 -10.94
CA SER A 374 -16.20 3.78 -10.37
C SER A 374 -17.23 4.45 -11.29
N TYR A 375 -18.30 4.97 -10.73
CA TYR A 375 -19.42 5.55 -11.49
C TYR A 375 -19.94 6.82 -10.81
N PRO A 376 -20.57 7.74 -11.55
CA PRO A 376 -21.15 8.94 -10.97
C PRO A 376 -22.09 8.61 -9.82
N SER A 377 -22.14 9.46 -8.81
CA SER A 377 -23.07 9.21 -7.71
C SER A 377 -24.51 9.22 -8.22
N PRO A 378 -25.35 8.26 -7.80
CA PRO A 378 -26.79 8.33 -8.05
C PRO A 378 -27.47 9.43 -7.23
N PHE A 379 -26.75 10.08 -6.29
CA PHE A 379 -27.29 11.12 -5.43
C PHE A 379 -26.47 12.41 -5.52
N ALA A 380 -27.16 13.55 -5.60
CA ALA A 380 -26.53 14.86 -5.75
C ALA A 380 -25.64 15.29 -4.56
N TRP A 381 -25.83 14.70 -3.37
CA TRP A 381 -25.08 15.06 -2.15
C TRP A 381 -23.66 14.49 -2.11
N SER A 382 -23.33 13.50 -2.94
CA SER A 382 -22.04 12.81 -2.91
C SER A 382 -21.03 13.57 -3.78
N PRO A 383 -19.89 14.02 -3.23
CA PRO A 383 -18.96 14.90 -3.93
C PRO A 383 -18.11 14.19 -5.00
N GLY A 384 -18.10 12.85 -5.01
CA GLY A 384 -17.26 12.05 -5.89
C GLY A 384 -17.94 10.79 -6.41
N PRO A 385 -17.29 10.08 -7.36
CA PRO A 385 -17.80 8.84 -7.91
C PRO A 385 -17.86 7.75 -6.84
N TRP A 386 -18.93 6.99 -6.87
CA TRP A 386 -19.07 5.78 -6.07
C TRP A 386 -18.20 4.68 -6.66
N ARG A 387 -17.71 3.76 -5.83
CA ARG A 387 -16.91 2.61 -6.28
C ARG A 387 -17.49 1.31 -5.77
N SER A 388 -17.77 0.40 -6.70
CA SER A 388 -18.12 -0.98 -6.38
C SER A 388 -16.96 -1.90 -6.74
N SER A 389 -16.69 -2.88 -5.88
CA SER A 389 -15.68 -3.89 -6.11
C SER A 389 -16.23 -5.28 -5.77
N ILE A 390 -15.84 -6.28 -6.56
CA ILE A 390 -16.11 -7.69 -6.29
C ILE A 390 -14.78 -8.45 -6.32
N TYR A 391 -14.65 -9.44 -5.46
CA TYR A 391 -13.50 -10.34 -5.49
C TYR A 391 -13.89 -11.76 -5.14
N ALA A 392 -13.09 -12.69 -5.64
CA ALA A 392 -13.07 -14.08 -5.22
C ALA A 392 -11.65 -14.45 -4.79
N SER A 393 -11.53 -15.29 -3.76
CA SER A 393 -10.25 -15.84 -3.36
C SER A 393 -10.34 -17.33 -3.07
N TYR A 394 -9.26 -18.02 -3.38
CA TYR A 394 -9.02 -19.41 -3.05
C TYR A 394 -7.71 -19.50 -2.28
N ALA A 395 -7.70 -20.17 -1.13
CA ALA A 395 -6.47 -20.46 -0.42
C ALA A 395 -6.35 -21.96 -0.17
N HIS A 396 -5.15 -22.49 -0.35
CA HIS A 396 -4.81 -23.86 0.04
C HIS A 396 -3.68 -23.84 1.06
N LYS A 397 -3.89 -24.49 2.20
CA LYS A 397 -2.95 -24.57 3.32
C LYS A 397 -2.67 -26.03 3.64
N LYS A 398 -1.41 -26.37 3.84
CA LYS A 398 -0.95 -27.72 4.22
C LYS A 398 0.12 -27.61 5.31
N HIS A 399 -0.05 -28.32 6.42
CA HIS A 399 0.97 -28.43 7.45
C HIS A 399 2.06 -29.42 7.03
N GLN A 400 3.20 -29.42 7.73
CA GLN A 400 4.31 -30.33 7.45
C GLN A 400 4.22 -31.63 8.24
N ALA A 401 3.60 -31.60 9.43
CA ALA A 401 3.38 -32.77 10.27
C ALA A 401 1.93 -32.82 10.80
N PRO A 402 1.44 -33.98 11.26
CA PRO A 402 0.17 -34.08 11.97
C PRO A 402 0.21 -33.30 13.29
N ASP A 403 -0.93 -32.71 13.68
CA ASP A 403 -1.12 -32.28 15.07
C ASP A 403 -1.55 -33.52 15.85
N THR A 404 -0.61 -34.11 16.60
CA THR A 404 -0.80 -35.37 17.33
C THR A 404 -1.84 -35.28 18.45
N LYS A 405 -2.37 -34.09 18.73
CA LYS A 405 -3.53 -33.90 19.63
C LYS A 405 -4.86 -34.11 18.92
N ILE A 406 -4.87 -34.15 17.58
CA ILE A 406 -6.06 -34.25 16.73
C ILE A 406 -6.03 -35.52 15.89
N SER A 407 -4.90 -35.83 15.25
CA SER A 407 -4.73 -37.03 14.44
C SER A 407 -3.28 -37.50 14.52
N LEU A 408 -3.08 -38.82 14.62
CA LEU A 408 -1.75 -39.43 14.75
C LEU A 408 -1.03 -39.54 13.39
N ASP A 409 -1.78 -39.63 12.29
CA ASP A 409 -1.29 -40.00 10.97
C ASP A 409 -1.66 -38.99 9.88
N GLN A 410 -2.75 -38.22 10.07
CA GLN A 410 -3.19 -37.27 9.06
C GLN A 410 -2.61 -35.88 9.26
N VAL A 411 -1.93 -35.37 8.24
CA VAL A 411 -1.49 -33.98 8.16
C VAL A 411 -2.66 -33.07 7.77
N GLN A 412 -2.88 -31.98 8.51
CA GLN A 412 -3.97 -31.05 8.22
C GLN A 412 -3.78 -30.34 6.88
N ARG A 413 -4.82 -30.42 6.05
CA ARG A 413 -5.00 -29.70 4.79
C ARG A 413 -6.28 -28.90 4.86
N THR A 414 -6.23 -27.68 4.36
CA THR A 414 -7.37 -26.77 4.41
C THR A 414 -7.49 -26.01 3.10
N SER A 415 -8.71 -25.94 2.58
CA SER A 415 -9.07 -25.13 1.42
C SER A 415 -10.10 -24.08 1.81
N ASN A 416 -9.79 -22.81 1.56
CA ASN A 416 -10.64 -21.67 1.86
C ASN A 416 -11.16 -21.07 0.56
N TYR A 417 -12.45 -20.78 0.50
CA TYR A 417 -13.10 -20.11 -0.61
C TYR A 417 -13.78 -18.87 -0.06
N SER A 418 -13.54 -17.72 -0.67
CA SER A 418 -14.23 -16.49 -0.29
C SER A 418 -14.74 -15.73 -1.49
N VAL A 419 -15.90 -15.11 -1.34
CA VAL A 419 -16.42 -14.11 -2.28
C VAL A 419 -16.79 -12.88 -1.47
N GLY A 420 -16.47 -11.70 -1.98
CA GLY A 420 -16.83 -10.46 -1.32
C GLY A 420 -17.22 -9.36 -2.29
N PHE A 421 -18.05 -8.46 -1.79
CA PHE A 421 -18.47 -7.24 -2.44
C PHE A 421 -18.14 -6.06 -1.52
N ALA A 422 -17.66 -4.96 -2.09
CA ALA A 422 -17.40 -3.73 -1.38
C ALA A 422 -17.99 -2.54 -2.14
N GLN A 423 -18.63 -1.64 -1.40
CA GLN A 423 -19.15 -0.38 -1.91
C GLN A 423 -18.52 0.76 -1.11
N GLN A 424 -17.84 1.66 -1.80
CA GLN A 424 -17.32 2.90 -1.24
C GLN A 424 -18.19 4.08 -1.71
N ILE A 425 -18.57 4.92 -0.76
CA ILE A 425 -19.47 6.05 -0.92
C ILE A 425 -18.76 7.30 -0.36
N PRO A 426 -18.26 8.20 -1.21
CA PRO A 426 -17.72 9.48 -0.76
C PRO A 426 -18.82 10.30 -0.06
N LEU A 427 -18.57 10.75 1.17
CA LEU A 427 -19.46 11.67 1.90
C LEU A 427 -18.95 13.10 1.83
N THR A 428 -17.63 13.27 1.92
CA THR A 428 -16.89 14.53 1.71
C THR A 428 -15.60 14.24 0.94
N GLU A 429 -14.75 15.24 0.68
CA GLU A 429 -13.42 15.02 0.09
C GLU A 429 -12.51 14.13 0.97
N ALA A 430 -12.70 14.18 2.28
CA ALA A 430 -11.87 13.47 3.26
C ALA A 430 -12.58 12.26 3.91
N VAL A 431 -13.90 12.16 3.82
CA VAL A 431 -14.70 11.13 4.48
C VAL A 431 -15.42 10.24 3.48
N SER A 432 -15.31 8.92 3.64
CA SER A 432 -16.08 7.93 2.88
C SER A 432 -16.75 6.91 3.78
N ALA A 433 -18.00 6.55 3.45
CA ALA A 433 -18.67 5.37 3.99
C ALA A 433 -18.32 4.14 3.15
N ASN A 434 -18.17 3.00 3.83
CA ASN A 434 -17.89 1.71 3.21
C ASN A 434 -18.88 0.67 3.68
N LEU A 435 -19.45 -0.07 2.74
CA LEU A 435 -20.23 -1.29 2.97
C LEU A 435 -19.44 -2.48 2.41
N GLY A 436 -19.26 -3.51 3.21
CA GLY A 436 -18.63 -4.76 2.81
C GLY A 436 -19.56 -5.94 3.07
N LEU A 437 -19.70 -6.82 2.08
CA LEU A 437 -20.37 -8.11 2.22
C LEU A 437 -19.35 -9.19 1.92
N SER A 438 -19.30 -10.25 2.73
CA SER A 438 -18.42 -11.38 2.42
C SER A 438 -19.03 -12.72 2.82
N TRP A 439 -18.66 -13.75 2.07
CA TRP A 439 -18.93 -15.14 2.34
C TRP A 439 -17.61 -15.90 2.35
N LEU A 440 -17.45 -16.78 3.33
CA LEU A 440 -16.29 -17.64 3.52
C LEU A 440 -16.74 -19.08 3.73
N ARG A 441 -16.10 -20.02 3.04
CA ARG A 441 -16.21 -21.45 3.30
C ARG A 441 -14.82 -22.04 3.48
N VAL A 442 -14.61 -22.70 4.61
CA VAL A 442 -13.39 -23.42 4.94
C VAL A 442 -13.70 -24.90 4.97
N ARG A 443 -12.94 -25.68 4.18
CA ARG A 443 -13.00 -27.15 4.17
C ARG A 443 -11.65 -27.69 4.62
N SER A 444 -11.65 -28.57 5.61
CA SER A 444 -10.45 -29.24 6.09
C SER A 444 -10.70 -30.73 6.28
N ASN A 445 -9.66 -31.55 6.20
CA ASN A 445 -9.73 -32.94 6.66
C ASN A 445 -9.81 -33.07 8.20
N TYR A 446 -9.56 -31.98 8.94
CA TYR A 446 -9.88 -31.93 10.37
C TYR A 446 -11.26 -31.29 10.54
N ASP A 447 -12.22 -32.03 11.09
CA ASP A 447 -13.61 -31.56 11.27
C ASP A 447 -13.69 -30.25 12.05
N MET A 448 -12.86 -30.13 13.10
CA MET A 448 -12.77 -28.94 13.94
C MET A 448 -12.31 -27.67 13.22
N ALA A 449 -11.77 -27.78 12.01
CA ALA A 449 -11.34 -26.66 11.18
C ALA A 449 -12.26 -26.41 9.97
N THR A 450 -13.32 -27.18 9.79
CA THR A 450 -14.31 -26.99 8.72
C THR A 450 -15.43 -26.08 9.20
N TYR A 451 -15.61 -24.93 8.58
CA TYR A 451 -16.66 -23.97 8.95
C TYR A 451 -17.08 -23.07 7.78
N ASN A 452 -18.12 -22.26 7.97
CA ASN A 452 -18.44 -21.15 7.07
C ASN A 452 -18.67 -19.86 7.87
N ASP A 453 -18.45 -18.72 7.21
CA ASP A 453 -18.81 -17.40 7.73
C ASP A 453 -19.48 -16.56 6.64
N ARG A 454 -20.25 -15.57 7.08
CA ARG A 454 -20.97 -14.56 6.32
C ARG A 454 -20.88 -13.31 7.15
N SER A 455 -20.39 -12.23 6.56
CA SER A 455 -20.21 -11.00 7.29
C SER A 455 -20.72 -9.79 6.52
N VAL A 456 -21.20 -8.82 7.29
CA VAL A 456 -21.57 -7.49 6.82
C VAL A 456 -20.73 -6.49 7.61
N ASN A 457 -20.00 -5.64 6.91
CA ASN A 457 -19.22 -4.56 7.49
C ASN A 457 -19.81 -3.21 7.04
N VAL A 458 -19.97 -2.30 8.00
CA VAL A 458 -20.25 -0.89 7.73
C VAL A 458 -19.17 -0.08 8.43
N SER A 459 -18.53 0.83 7.73
CA SER A 459 -17.49 1.69 8.30
C SER A 459 -17.45 3.08 7.70
N LEU A 460 -16.91 4.02 8.47
CA LEU A 460 -16.55 5.37 8.03
C LEU A 460 -15.04 5.48 8.06
N THR A 461 -14.48 6.01 6.98
CA THR A 461 -13.05 6.31 6.85
C THR A 461 -12.87 7.81 6.68
N TYR A 462 -12.06 8.41 7.54
CA TYR A 462 -11.48 9.74 7.34
C TYR A 462 -10.04 9.58 6.85
N ALA A 463 -9.65 10.27 5.78
CA ALA A 463 -8.31 10.26 5.22
C ALA A 463 -7.82 11.69 4.95
N PHE A 464 -6.52 11.91 5.08
CA PHE A 464 -5.87 13.22 4.88
C PHE A 464 -4.47 13.07 4.28
#